data_AF-M0LYC3-F1
#
_entry.id   AF-M0LYC3-F1
#
_cell.length_a   1.000
_cell.length_b   1.000
_cell.length_c   1.000
_cell.angle_alpha   90.00
_cell.angle_beta   90.00
_cell.angle_gamma   90.00
#
_symmetry.space_group_name_H-M   'P 1'
#
loop_
_entity.id
_entity.type
_entity.pdbx_description
1 polymer ?
#
loop_
_entity_poly.entity_id
_entity_poly.type
_entity_poly.pdbx_seq_one_letter_code
_entity_poly.pdbx_strand_id
1 'polypeptide(L)' 'MSDVVADGYRFDCPACGESLEVNDSMRRALVEQGCVVCGASVTAAAFTELSATDRP' A
#
# COMPACT_ATOMS: atom_id res chain seq x y z
N MET A 1 -11.78 23.52 2.07
CA MET A 1 -10.66 22.84 2.74
C MET A 1 -10.57 21.50 2.05
N SER A 2 -9.61 21.36 1.13
CA SER A 2 -9.54 20.24 0.20
C SER A 2 -8.50 19.26 0.72
N ASP A 3 -8.96 18.09 1.12
CA ASP A 3 -8.15 16.96 1.56
C ASP A 3 -7.20 16.52 0.46
N VAL A 4 -5.97 17.00 0.52
CA VAL A 4 -4.87 16.50 -0.31
C VAL A 4 -4.19 15.42 0.51
N VAL A 5 -4.62 14.17 0.34
CA VAL A 5 -3.74 13.02 0.61
C VAL A 5 -2.81 12.88 -0.60
N ALA A 6 -1.79 13.74 -0.66
CA ALA A 6 -0.75 13.63 -1.67
C ALA A 6 0.13 12.43 -1.31
N ASP A 7 0.03 11.37 -2.11
CA ASP A 7 0.91 10.19 -2.10
C ASP A 7 0.58 9.11 -1.04
N GLY A 8 -0.65 8.57 -1.12
CA GLY A 8 -1.01 7.31 -0.47
C GLY A 8 -0.88 6.12 -1.43
N TYR A 9 -0.56 4.95 -0.90
CA TYR A 9 -0.61 3.66 -1.60
C TYR A 9 -1.54 2.73 -0.83
N ARG A 10 -2.35 1.95 -1.52
CA ARG A 10 -3.07 0.82 -0.93
C ARG A 10 -2.21 -0.42 -1.06
N PHE A 11 -1.78 -0.95 0.07
CA PHE A 11 -1.18 -2.27 0.16
C PHE A 11 -2.29 -3.33 0.15
N ASP A 12 -2.11 -4.39 -0.63
CA ASP A 12 -2.94 -5.60 -0.68
C ASP A 12 -2.03 -6.83 -0.68
N CYS A 13 -2.10 -7.65 0.37
CA CYS A 13 -1.23 -8.80 0.51
C CYS A 13 -1.78 -10.01 -0.27
N PRO A 14 -1.06 -10.56 -1.28
CA PRO A 14 -1.54 -11.71 -2.05
C PRO A 14 -1.54 -13.03 -1.27
N ALA A 15 -0.94 -13.08 -0.08
CA ALA A 15 -0.84 -14.28 0.74
C ALA A 15 -2.00 -14.41 1.75
N CYS A 16 -2.31 -13.33 2.46
CA CYS A 16 -3.37 -13.33 3.48
C CYS A 16 -4.61 -12.51 3.10
N GLY A 17 -4.54 -11.69 2.03
CA GLY A 17 -5.62 -10.79 1.63
C GLY A 17 -5.76 -9.55 2.53
N GLU A 18 -4.72 -9.21 3.30
CA GLU A 18 -4.73 -8.02 4.14
C GLU A 18 -4.59 -6.76 3.28
N SER A 19 -5.45 -5.75 3.52
CA SER A 19 -5.42 -4.49 2.78
C SER A 19 -5.38 -3.27 3.70
N LEU A 20 -4.43 -2.36 3.47
CA LEU A 20 -4.26 -1.16 4.28
C LEU A 20 -3.65 -0.01 3.50
N GLU A 21 -3.97 1.23 3.88
CA GLU A 21 -3.41 2.43 3.28
C GLU A 21 -2.07 2.78 3.94
N VAL A 22 -1.04 2.93 3.12
CA VAL A 22 0.33 3.19 3.52
C VAL A 22 0.89 4.37 2.74
N ASN A 23 1.86 5.07 3.31
CA ASN A 23 2.65 6.04 2.57
C ASN A 23 3.85 5.35 1.89
N ASP A 24 4.60 6.07 1.04
CA ASP A 24 5.77 5.53 0.36
C ASP A 24 6.79 4.92 1.35
N SER A 25 7.06 5.59 2.47
CA SER A 25 7.98 5.09 3.50
C SER A 25 7.56 3.71 4.04
N MET A 26 6.28 3.53 4.37
CA MET A 26 5.73 2.25 4.83
C MET A 26 5.72 1.20 3.71
N ARG A 27 5.42 1.60 2.47
CA ARG A 27 5.50 0.71 1.31
C ARG A 27 6.89 0.11 1.16
N ARG A 28 7.94 0.94 1.23
CA ARG A 28 9.33 0.47 1.11
C ARG A 28 9.69 -0.48 2.26
N ALA A 29 9.32 -0.15 3.49
CA ALA A 29 9.53 -1.02 4.64
C ALA A 29 8.83 -2.38 4.48
N LEU A 30 7.59 -2.42 4.00
CA LEU A 30 6.84 -3.66 3.74
C LEU A 30 7.46 -4.49 2.61
N VAL A 31 8.02 -3.86 1.57
CA VAL A 31 8.73 -4.59 0.49
C VAL A 31 10.03 -5.21 1.01
N GLU A 32 10.76 -4.49 1.87
CA GLU A 32 12.03 -4.98 2.42
C GLU A 32 11.83 -6.03 3.53
N GLN A 33 10.81 -5.88 4.37
CA GLN A 33 10.56 -6.77 5.51
C GLN A 33 9.54 -7.87 5.22
N GLY A 34 8.67 -7.69 4.22
CA GLY A 34 7.51 -8.54 3.99
C GLY A 34 6.25 -8.03 4.70
N CYS A 35 5.15 -8.76 4.53
CA CYS A 35 3.88 -8.43 5.17
C CYS A 35 4.00 -8.54 6.70
N VAL A 36 3.62 -7.48 7.43
CA VAL A 36 3.65 -7.47 8.91
C VAL A 36 2.64 -8.42 9.56
N VAL A 37 1.66 -8.90 8.81
CA VAL A 37 0.59 -9.79 9.33
C VAL A 37 0.98 -11.25 9.20
N CYS A 38 1.42 -11.68 8.01
CA CYS A 38 1.73 -13.08 7.73
C CYS A 38 3.21 -13.38 7.51
N GLY A 39 4.06 -12.35 7.37
CA GLY A 39 5.50 -12.49 7.07
C GLY A 39 5.82 -12.85 5.62
N ALA A 40 4.81 -12.92 4.73
CA ALA A 40 5.04 -13.26 3.33
C ALA A 40 5.86 -12.17 2.62
N SER A 41 6.75 -12.58 1.73
CA SER A 41 7.50 -11.66 0.88
C SER A 41 6.54 -10.94 -0.08
N VAL A 42 6.45 -9.63 0.05
CA VAL A 42 5.63 -8.78 -0.82
C VAL A 42 6.52 -7.91 -1.69
N THR A 43 6.00 -7.50 -2.84
CA THR A 43 6.74 -6.67 -3.80
C THR A 43 5.95 -5.42 -4.12
N ALA A 44 6.54 -4.49 -4.87
CA ALA A 44 5.87 -3.29 -5.34
C ALA A 44 4.53 -3.54 -6.06
N ALA A 45 4.31 -4.75 -6.61
CA ALA A 45 3.04 -5.15 -7.24
C ALA A 45 1.88 -5.32 -6.24
N ALA A 46 2.18 -5.51 -4.96
CA ALA A 46 1.19 -5.56 -3.87
C ALA A 46 0.69 -4.15 -3.48
N PHE A 47 1.14 -3.09 -4.16
CA PHE A 47 0.79 -1.70 -3.82
C PHE A 47 0.13 -1.03 -5.02
N THR A 48 -1.01 -0.41 -4.78
CA THR A 48 -1.76 0.40 -5.76
C THR A 48 -1.65 1.86 -5.38
N GLU A 49 -1.24 2.73 -6.30
CA GLU A 49 -1.21 4.17 -6.07
C GLU A 49 -2.63 4.70 -5.84
N LEU A 50 -2.86 5.32 -4.68
CA LEU A 50 -4.07 6.08 -4.39
C LEU A 50 -3.89 7.51 -4.93
N SER A 51 -3.48 7.60 -6.19
CA SER A 51 -3.65 8.84 -6.94
C SER A 51 -5.16 9.05 -7.02
N ALA A 52 -5.65 10.24 -6.66
CA ALA A 52 -7.07 10.59 -6.54
C ALA A 52 -7.90 10.50 -7.85
N THR A 53 -7.51 9.66 -8.80
CA THR A 53 -8.22 9.30 -10.03
C THR A 53 -9.12 8.10 -9.77
N ASP A 54 -10.10 8.28 -8.89
CA ASP A 54 -11.40 7.61 -9.00
C ASP A 54 -12.49 8.68 -8.84
N ARG A 55 -12.73 9.41 -9.93
CA ARG A 55 -13.94 10.22 -10.10
C ARG A 55 -14.46 10.01 -11.53
N PRO A 56 -15.55 9.25 -11.72
CA PRO A 56 -16.26 9.22 -13.00
C PRO A 56 -16.95 10.56 -13.31
#